data_AF-A0A7V6ZG10-F1
#
_entry.id   AF-A0A7V6ZG10-F1
#
_cell.length_a   1.000
_cell.length_b   1.000
_cell.length_c   1.000
_cell.angle_alpha   90.00
_cell.angle_beta   90.00
_cell.angle_gamma   90.00
#
_symmetry.space_group_name_H-M   'P 1'
#
loop_
_entity.id
_entity.type
_entity.pdbx_description
1 polymer ?
#
loop_
_entity_poly.entity_id
_entity_poly.type
_entity_poly.pdbx_seq_one_letter_code
_entity_poly.pdbx_strand_id
1 'polypeptide(L)'
;MWNGGGLKPSYVGILKGTKHKAEAQQYVSFMITDPVRSAEFAKMVAYPGMVKGLYDHMDAEAGRELPTYPDNLAGQFVTDAVFWAKNMDALQERWQEWLLD
;
A
#
# COMPACT_ATOMS: atom_id res chain seq x y z
N MET A 1 5.18 13.38 -9.17
CA MET A 1 5.16 11.90 -9.35
C MET A 1 5.04 11.51 -10.83
N TRP A 2 5.43 10.29 -11.22
CA TRP A 2 5.33 9.82 -12.62
C TRP A 2 3.89 9.42 -13.02
N ASN A 3 3.43 9.92 -14.16
CA ASN A 3 2.10 9.63 -14.73
C ASN A 3 2.09 8.26 -15.44
N GLY A 4 1.75 7.22 -14.68
CA GLY A 4 1.97 5.82 -15.04
C GLY A 4 2.39 4.95 -13.86
N GLY A 5 2.54 5.53 -12.66
CA GLY A 5 2.85 4.77 -11.45
C GLY A 5 1.82 3.67 -11.18
N GLY A 6 2.29 2.51 -10.76
CA GLY A 6 1.42 1.40 -10.34
C GLY A 6 1.21 1.43 -8.83
N LEU A 7 0.01 1.87 -8.40
CA LEU A 7 -0.38 1.82 -7.00
C LEU A 7 -0.50 0.35 -6.57
N LYS A 8 0.24 0.00 -5.51
CA LYS A 8 0.26 -1.34 -4.91
C LYS A 8 0.04 -1.21 -3.40
N PRO A 9 -1.17 -1.48 -2.89
CA PRO A 9 -1.41 -1.49 -1.45
C PRO A 9 -0.73 -2.71 -0.81
N SER A 10 -0.11 -2.48 0.35
CA SER A 10 0.36 -3.55 1.24
C SER A 10 -0.77 -3.97 2.17
N TYR A 11 -0.82 -5.26 2.52
CA TYR A 11 -1.84 -5.82 3.39
C TYR A 11 -1.23 -6.38 4.67
N VAL A 12 -1.95 -6.24 5.78
CA VAL A 12 -1.65 -6.92 7.03
C VAL A 12 -2.62 -8.09 7.20
N GLY A 13 -2.08 -9.30 7.31
CA GLY A 13 -2.87 -10.52 7.47
C GLY A 13 -2.86 -11.01 8.92
N ILE A 14 -4.00 -11.55 9.37
CA ILE A 14 -4.09 -12.32 10.62
C ILE A 14 -4.11 -13.81 10.27
N LEU A 15 -3.12 -14.56 10.75
CA LEU A 15 -2.99 -15.98 10.43
C LEU A 15 -4.16 -16.81 10.98
N LYS A 16 -4.65 -17.75 10.18
CA LYS A 16 -5.69 -18.70 10.57
C LYS A 16 -5.20 -19.56 11.73
N GLY A 17 -6.04 -19.76 12.75
CA GLY A 17 -5.73 -20.57 13.92
C GLY A 17 -4.93 -19.85 15.01
N THR A 18 -4.66 -18.55 14.88
CA THR A 18 -4.04 -17.78 15.96
C THR A 18 -4.90 -17.82 17.24
N LYS A 19 -4.23 -17.98 18.39
CA LYS A 19 -4.86 -17.89 19.72
C LYS A 19 -5.11 -16.44 20.17
N HIS A 20 -4.58 -15.45 19.43
CA HIS A 20 -4.63 -14.02 19.76
C HIS A 20 -5.41 -13.21 18.72
N LYS A 21 -6.56 -13.74 18.26
CA LYS A 21 -7.32 -13.13 17.17
C LYS A 21 -7.81 -11.72 17.54
N ALA A 22 -8.31 -11.54 18.76
CA ALA A 22 -8.87 -10.27 19.22
C ALA A 22 -7.79 -9.20 19.32
N GLU A 23 -6.65 -9.54 19.92
CA GLU A 23 -5.50 -8.64 20.09
C GLU A 23 -4.88 -8.29 18.73
N ALA A 24 -4.79 -9.26 17.81
CA ALA A 24 -4.33 -9.00 16.46
C ALA A 24 -5.24 -8.01 15.71
N GLN A 25 -6.57 -8.12 15.86
CA GLN A 25 -7.51 -7.17 15.28
C GLN A 25 -7.36 -5.76 15.89
N GLN A 26 -7.20 -5.68 17.22
CA GLN A 26 -6.94 -4.42 17.91
C GLN A 26 -5.63 -3.78 17.44
N TYR A 27 -4.58 -4.58 17.27
CA TYR A 27 -3.29 -4.10 16.79
C TYR A 27 -3.36 -3.61 15.35
N VAL A 28 -4.05 -4.34 14.45
CA VAL A 28 -4.28 -3.88 13.07
C VAL A 28 -5.02 -2.55 13.07
N SER A 29 -6.14 -2.45 13.81
CA SER A 29 -6.89 -1.18 13.90
C SER A 29 -6.01 -0.06 14.42
N PHE A 30 -5.26 -0.30 15.50
CA PHE A 30 -4.31 0.67 16.04
C PHE A 30 -3.39 1.16 14.91
N MET A 31 -2.67 0.28 14.24
CA MET A 31 -1.70 0.67 13.21
C MET A 31 -2.27 1.49 12.05
N ILE A 32 -3.47 1.14 11.54
CA ILE A 32 -3.91 1.60 10.21
C ILE A 32 -5.08 2.57 10.20
N THR A 33 -5.63 2.98 11.35
CA THR A 33 -6.83 3.86 11.37
C THR A 33 -6.60 5.24 11.96
N ASP A 34 -5.44 5.51 12.57
CA ASP A 34 -5.14 6.78 13.21
C ASP A 34 -4.40 7.74 12.24
N PRO A 35 -4.97 8.91 11.91
CA PRO A 35 -4.39 9.79 10.90
C PRO A 35 -3.07 10.45 11.35
N VAL A 36 -2.93 10.78 12.64
CA VAL A 36 -1.70 11.36 13.20
C VAL A 36 -0.56 10.35 13.08
N ARG A 37 -0.80 9.12 13.51
CA ARG A 37 0.21 8.06 13.45
C ARG A 37 0.55 7.68 12.02
N SER A 38 -0.45 7.64 11.14
CA SER A 38 -0.21 7.36 9.74
C SER A 38 0.64 8.46 9.09
N ALA A 39 0.46 9.73 9.47
CA ALA A 39 1.32 10.83 9.05
C ALA A 39 2.75 10.70 9.59
N GLU A 40 2.93 10.36 10.87
CA GLU A 40 4.26 10.11 11.45
C GLU A 40 4.98 8.94 10.76
N PHE A 41 4.27 7.86 10.44
CA PHE A 41 4.82 6.75 9.67
C PHE A 41 5.27 7.18 8.27
N ALA A 42 4.44 7.97 7.58
CA ALA A 42 4.75 8.48 6.24
C ALA A 42 5.96 9.43 6.20
N LYS A 43 6.30 10.08 7.32
CA LYS A 43 7.52 10.89 7.48
C LYS A 43 8.77 10.03 7.61
N MET A 44 8.67 8.85 8.22
CA MET A 44 9.79 7.92 8.38
C MET A 44 10.08 7.14 7.09
N VAL A 45 9.02 6.76 6.39
CA VAL A 45 9.10 6.02 5.12
C VAL A 45 8.03 6.61 4.20
N ALA A 46 8.41 6.99 2.98
CA ALA A 46 7.52 7.61 1.99
C ALA A 46 6.45 6.64 1.39
N TYR A 47 5.92 5.74 2.22
CA TYR A 47 4.85 4.78 1.96
C TYR A 47 3.64 5.14 2.83
N PRO A 48 2.86 6.16 2.45
CA PRO A 48 1.66 6.53 3.18
C PRO A 48 0.60 5.43 3.16
N GLY A 49 -0.22 5.41 4.21
CA GLY A 49 -1.49 4.68 4.21
C GLY A 49 -2.59 5.45 3.48
N MET A 50 -3.77 4.84 3.39
CA MET A 50 -4.98 5.46 2.82
C MET A 50 -5.89 6.07 3.90
N VAL A 51 -5.31 6.47 5.05
CA VAL A 51 -6.08 6.96 6.20
C VAL A 51 -6.60 8.37 5.94
N LYS A 52 -7.92 8.54 6.03
CA LYS A 52 -8.54 9.86 5.88
C LYS A 52 -8.02 10.82 6.95
N GLY A 53 -7.59 12.01 6.55
CA GLY A 53 -7.06 13.04 7.44
C GLY A 53 -5.56 12.95 7.71
N LEU A 54 -4.85 11.96 7.14
CA LEU A 54 -3.39 11.88 7.26
C LEU A 54 -2.69 13.19 6.86
N TYR A 55 -3.12 13.79 5.75
CA TYR A 55 -2.49 14.99 5.20
C TYR A 55 -2.73 16.25 6.05
N ASP A 56 -3.66 16.21 7.00
CA ASP A 56 -3.91 17.30 7.95
C ASP A 56 -2.82 17.37 9.05
N HIS A 57 -1.98 16.33 9.16
CA HIS A 57 -0.97 16.17 10.22
C HIS A 57 0.48 16.13 9.69
N MET A 58 0.69 16.60 8.47
CA MET A 58 2.02 16.67 7.87
C MET A 58 2.26 17.98 7.12
N ASP A 59 3.52 18.27 6.84
CA ASP A 59 3.87 19.41 5.99
C ASP A 59 3.24 19.27 4.60
N ALA A 60 2.72 20.38 4.08
CA ALA A 60 1.94 20.38 2.84
C ALA A 60 2.82 20.10 1.61
N GLU A 61 4.07 20.57 1.60
CA GLU A 61 5.00 20.29 0.50
C GLU A 61 5.41 18.82 0.51
N ALA A 62 5.79 18.29 1.68
CA ALA A 62 6.11 16.87 1.83
C ALA A 62 4.92 15.96 1.47
N GLY A 63 3.70 16.34 1.85
CA GLY A 63 2.48 15.59 1.55
C GLY A 63 2.22 15.45 0.04
N ARG A 64 2.47 16.51 -0.73
CA ARG A 64 2.29 16.51 -2.20
C ARG A 64 3.24 15.59 -2.95
N GLU A 65 4.36 15.20 -2.34
CA GLU A 65 5.29 14.23 -2.95
C GLU A 65 4.88 12.77 -2.71
N LEU A 66 3.89 12.51 -1.84
CA LEU A 66 3.53 11.16 -1.45
C LEU A 66 2.59 10.45 -2.44
N PRO A 67 2.74 9.12 -2.64
CA PRO A 67 1.96 8.34 -3.59
C PRO A 67 0.44 8.43 -3.45
N THR A 68 -0.09 8.56 -2.24
CA THR A 68 -1.54 8.55 -2.00
C THR A 68 -2.15 9.95 -1.93
N TYR A 69 -1.36 10.99 -2.21
CA TYR A 69 -1.90 12.36 -2.28
C TYR A 69 -2.89 12.44 -3.46
N PRO A 70 -4.03 13.13 -3.33
CA PRO A 70 -5.10 13.07 -4.34
C PRO A 70 -4.63 13.28 -5.79
N ASP A 71 -3.79 14.29 -6.03
CA ASP A 71 -3.29 14.62 -7.38
C ASP A 71 -2.35 13.53 -7.94
N ASN A 72 -1.53 12.93 -7.07
CA ASN A 72 -0.63 11.84 -7.45
C ASN A 72 -1.38 10.53 -7.69
N LEU A 73 -2.44 10.27 -6.90
CA LEU A 73 -3.27 9.09 -7.02
C LEU A 73 -3.99 9.05 -8.39
N ALA A 74 -4.41 10.21 -8.90
CA ALA A 74 -5.06 10.32 -10.21
C ALA A 74 -4.14 9.95 -11.39
N GLY A 75 -2.82 10.10 -11.23
CA GLY A 75 -1.82 9.73 -12.24
C GLY A 75 -1.35 8.27 -12.18
N GLN A 76 -2.00 7.44 -11.36
CA GLN A 76 -1.61 6.05 -11.13
C GLN A 76 -2.70 5.08 -11.61
N PHE A 77 -2.27 3.88 -12.02
CA PHE A 77 -3.18 2.76 -12.19
C PHE A 77 -3.19 1.91 -10.92
N VAL A 78 -4.35 1.31 -10.61
CA VAL A 78 -4.47 0.34 -9.52
C VAL A 78 -4.13 -1.05 -10.07
N THR A 79 -3.21 -1.74 -9.41
CA THR A 79 -2.84 -3.11 -9.79
C THR A 79 -4.03 -4.06 -9.57
N ASP A 80 -4.45 -4.77 -10.61
CA ASP A 80 -5.55 -5.75 -10.52
C ASP A 80 -5.08 -7.04 -9.83
N ALA A 81 -5.32 -7.11 -8.53
CA ALA A 81 -4.95 -8.27 -7.72
C ALA A 81 -5.64 -9.58 -8.18
N VAL A 82 -6.83 -9.52 -8.76
CA VAL A 82 -7.57 -10.71 -9.22
C VAL A 82 -6.94 -11.25 -10.51
N PHE A 83 -6.61 -10.36 -11.44
CA PHE A 83 -5.86 -10.74 -12.64
C PHE A 83 -4.52 -11.39 -12.24
N TRP A 84 -3.75 -10.76 -11.35
CA TRP A 84 -2.47 -11.31 -10.92
C TRP A 84 -2.62 -12.65 -10.20
N ALA A 85 -3.56 -12.78 -9.26
CA ALA A 85 -3.79 -14.04 -8.56
C ALA A 85 -4.15 -15.19 -9.52
N LYS A 86 -4.87 -14.91 -10.61
CA LYS A 86 -5.25 -15.90 -11.62
C LYS A 86 -4.10 -16.29 -12.57
N ASN A 87 -3.20 -15.35 -12.88
CA ASN A 87 -2.26 -15.50 -13.99
C ASN A 87 -0.77 -15.52 -13.56
N MET A 88 -0.46 -15.30 -12.28
CA MET A 88 0.92 -15.11 -11.80
C MET A 88 1.85 -16.25 -12.24
N ASP A 89 1.47 -17.51 -12.01
CA ASP A 89 2.34 -18.66 -12.26
C ASP A 89 2.74 -18.75 -13.75
N ALA A 90 1.75 -18.67 -14.66
CA ALA A 90 1.99 -18.74 -16.09
C ALA A 90 2.77 -17.53 -16.64
N LEU A 91 2.52 -16.34 -16.10
CA LEU A 91 3.28 -15.14 -16.47
C LEU A 91 4.71 -15.20 -15.93
N GLN A 92 4.92 -15.76 -14.74
CA GLN A 92 6.23 -15.93 -14.14
C GLN A 92 7.07 -16.93 -14.94
N GLU A 93 6.51 -18.07 -15.37
CA GLU A 93 7.20 -19.05 -16.22
C GLU A 93 7.70 -18.39 -17.52
N ARG A 94 6.81 -17.71 -18.25
CA ARG A 94 7.18 -16.98 -19.48
C ARG A 94 8.23 -15.90 -19.24
N TRP A 95 8.18 -15.24 -18.08
CA TRP A 95 9.17 -14.24 -17.71
C TRP A 95 10.55 -14.87 -17.46
N GLN A 96 10.59 -16.04 -16.80
CA GLN A 96 11.86 -16.76 -16.59
C GLN A 96 12.44 -17.28 -17.91
N GLU A 97 11.61 -17.80 -18.82
CA GLU A 97 12.06 -18.21 -20.16
C GLU A 97 12.69 -17.03 -20.90
N TRP A 98 12.02 -15.88 -20.92
CA TRP A 98 12.52 -14.68 -21.58
C TRP A 98 13.85 -14.15 -20.99
N LEU A 99 14.08 -14.28 -19.69
CA LEU A 99 15.32 -13.84 -19.05
C LEU A 99 16.54 -14.70 -19.42
N LEU A 100 16.32 -15.92 -19.91
CA LEU A 100 17.38 -16.85 -20.29
C LEU A 100 17.82 -16.69 -21.76
N ASP A 101 17.06 -15.95 -22.56
CA ASP A 101 17.39 -15.54 -23.94
C ASP A 101 18.28 -14.28 -23.97
#